data_AF-R9PPD6-F1
#
_entry.id   AF-R9PPD6-F1
#
_cell.length_a   1.000
_cell.length_b   1.000
_cell.length_c   1.000
_cell.angle_alpha   90.00
_cell.angle_beta   90.00
_cell.angle_gamma   90.00
#
_symmetry.space_group_name_H-M   'P 1'
#
loop_
_entity.id
_entity.type
_entity.pdbx_description
1 polymer ?
#
loop_
_entity_poly.entity_id
_entity_poly.type
_entity_poly.pdbx_seq_one_letter_code
_entity_poly.pdbx_strand_id
1 'polypeptide(L)'
;MVKSSKAIFLISTLISLLVCSGILYITWQHNPQCEFHCNNQINWLAWLPYGLISGALSFLLIVGLAFGANTLIKALVIAPYNKAIKRD
;
A
#
# COMPACT_ATOMS: atom_id res chain seq x y z
N MET A 1 15.53 17.80 -2.19
CA MET A 1 14.81 16.92 -1.25
C MET A 1 13.61 16.16 -1.90
N VAL A 2 13.55 15.99 -3.24
CA VAL A 2 12.28 15.62 -3.94
C VAL A 2 12.35 14.31 -4.76
N LYS A 3 13.52 13.70 -4.98
CA LYS A 3 13.65 12.53 -5.89
C LYS A 3 13.04 11.22 -5.32
N SER A 4 13.19 10.93 -4.04
CA SER A 4 12.73 9.66 -3.46
C SER A 4 11.22 9.58 -3.22
N SER A 5 10.53 10.70 -2.98
CA SER A 5 9.11 10.66 -2.63
C SER A 5 8.23 10.18 -3.79
N LYS A 6 8.55 10.57 -5.03
CA LYS A 6 7.82 10.10 -6.22
C LYS A 6 7.93 8.58 -6.39
N ALA A 7 9.11 8.02 -6.17
CA ALA A 7 9.33 6.59 -6.23
C ALA A 7 8.58 5.86 -5.11
N ILE A 8 8.60 6.38 -3.88
CA ILE A 8 7.82 5.83 -2.76
C ILE A 8 6.33 5.80 -3.11
N PHE A 9 5.77 6.91 -3.61
CA PHE A 9 4.36 6.95 -4.00
C PHE A 9 4.04 5.96 -5.13
N LEU A 10 4.84 5.93 -6.20
CA LEU A 10 4.62 5.02 -7.32
C LEU A 10 4.65 3.55 -6.89
N ILE A 11 5.70 3.15 -6.14
CA ILE A 11 5.83 1.78 -5.63
C ILE A 11 4.67 1.45 -4.70
N SER A 12 4.30 2.37 -3.81
CA SER A 12 3.17 2.16 -2.90
C SER A 12 1.86 1.97 -3.66
N THR A 13 1.60 2.78 -4.70
CA THR A 13 0.43 2.61 -5.56
C THR A 13 0.41 1.25 -6.23
N LEU A 14 1.53 0.80 -6.82
CA LEU A 14 1.61 -0.50 -7.48
C LEU A 14 1.37 -1.67 -6.51
N ILE A 15 1.98 -1.65 -5.33
CA ILE A 15 1.77 -2.68 -4.32
C ILE A 15 0.32 -2.67 -3.84
N SER A 16 -0.26 -1.49 -3.62
CA SER A 16 -1.65 -1.35 -3.15
C SER A 16 -2.66 -1.84 -4.18
N LEU A 17 -2.42 -1.58 -5.46
CA LEU A 17 -3.22 -2.12 -6.56
C LEU A 17 -3.15 -3.65 -6.59
N LEU A 18 -1.95 -4.22 -6.39
CA LEU A 18 -1.78 -5.68 -6.33
C LEU A 18 -2.53 -6.29 -5.14
N VAL A 19 -2.40 -5.69 -3.95
CA VAL A 19 -3.09 -6.13 -2.73
C VAL A 19 -4.61 -6.02 -2.89
N CYS A 20 -5.11 -4.86 -3.35
CA CYS A 20 -6.52 -4.64 -3.64
C CYS A 20 -7.07 -5.66 -4.64
N SER A 21 -6.34 -5.93 -5.73
CA SER A 21 -6.72 -6.93 -6.73
C SER A 21 -6.79 -8.33 -6.13
N GLY A 22 -5.81 -8.69 -5.29
CA GLY A 22 -5.81 -9.97 -4.56
C GLY A 22 -7.00 -10.10 -3.61
N ILE A 23 -7.31 -9.04 -2.85
CA ILE A 23 -8.48 -9.00 -1.95
C ILE A 23 -9.77 -9.17 -2.75
N LEU A 24 -9.96 -8.40 -3.83
CA LEU A 24 -11.15 -8.50 -4.68
C LEU A 24 -11.27 -9.88 -5.34
N TYR A 25 -10.17 -10.49 -5.73
CA TYR A 25 -10.17 -11.85 -6.27
C TYR A 25 -10.61 -12.87 -5.22
N ILE A 26 -10.06 -12.81 -4.00
CA ILE A 26 -10.41 -13.72 -2.91
C ILE A 26 -11.88 -13.55 -2.54
N THR A 27 -12.37 -12.31 -2.36
CA THR A 27 -13.78 -12.08 -2.04
C THR A 27 -14.71 -12.47 -3.18
N TRP A 28 -14.26 -12.38 -4.43
CA TRP A 28 -15.01 -12.91 -5.57
C TRP A 28 -15.17 -14.43 -5.50
N GLN A 29 -14.09 -15.17 -5.18
CA GLN A 29 -14.15 -16.63 -5.06
C GLN A 29 -14.93 -17.08 -3.80
N HIS A 30 -14.79 -16.35 -2.69
CA HIS A 30 -15.38 -16.68 -1.40
C HIS A 30 -16.59 -15.80 -1.09
N ASN A 31 -17.63 -15.90 -1.91
CA ASN A 31 -18.87 -15.13 -1.80
C ASN A 31 -20.12 -16.02 -1.54
N PRO A 32 -20.16 -16.84 -0.47
CA PRO A 32 -21.29 -17.75 -0.21
C PRO A 32 -22.59 -17.01 0.17
N GLN A 33 -22.46 -15.78 0.66
CA GLN A 33 -23.58 -14.93 1.10
C GLN A 33 -24.15 -14.08 -0.04
N CYS A 34 -23.64 -14.21 -1.26
CA CYS A 34 -24.10 -13.46 -2.42
C CYS A 34 -23.98 -11.92 -2.26
N GLU A 35 -23.06 -11.44 -1.43
CA GLU A 35 -22.88 -10.02 -1.12
C GLU A 35 -22.31 -9.24 -2.31
N PHE A 36 -21.39 -9.84 -3.06
CA PHE A 36 -20.66 -9.18 -4.15
C PHE A 36 -21.20 -9.52 -5.55
N HIS A 37 -21.61 -10.77 -5.77
CA HIS A 37 -22.24 -11.22 -7.01
C HIS A 37 -23.19 -12.40 -6.76
N CYS A 38 -24.20 -12.56 -7.61
CA CYS A 38 -25.14 -13.68 -7.59
C CYS A 38 -25.85 -13.79 -8.93
N ASN A 39 -26.13 -14.99 -9.43
CA ASN A 39 -26.91 -15.22 -10.65
C ASN A 39 -26.46 -14.36 -11.85
N ASN A 40 -25.14 -14.26 -12.07
CA ASN A 40 -24.51 -13.41 -13.10
C ASN A 40 -24.78 -11.90 -12.96
N GLN A 41 -25.22 -11.45 -11.79
CA GLN A 41 -25.35 -10.03 -11.44
C GLN A 41 -24.30 -9.64 -10.41
N ILE A 42 -23.75 -8.44 -10.57
CA ILE A 42 -22.75 -7.87 -9.67
C ILE A 42 -23.43 -6.82 -8.79
N ASN A 43 -23.25 -6.94 -7.47
CA ASN A 43 -23.62 -5.90 -6.54
C ASN A 43 -22.52 -4.83 -6.49
N TRP A 44 -22.58 -3.89 -7.43
CA TRP A 44 -21.61 -2.81 -7.54
C TRP A 44 -21.52 -1.94 -6.29
N LEU A 45 -22.63 -1.78 -5.55
CA LEU A 45 -22.69 -1.00 -4.31
C LEU A 45 -21.94 -1.66 -3.15
N ALA A 46 -21.71 -2.97 -3.20
CA ALA A 46 -20.87 -3.68 -2.24
C ALA A 46 -19.44 -3.85 -2.77
N TRP A 47 -19.29 -4.33 -4.01
CA TRP A 47 -18.00 -4.74 -4.56
C TRP A 47 -17.04 -3.57 -4.78
N LEU A 48 -17.54 -2.47 -5.37
CA LEU A 48 -16.68 -1.33 -5.70
C LEU A 48 -16.19 -0.58 -4.44
N PRO A 49 -17.04 -0.23 -3.45
CA PRO A 49 -16.56 0.40 -2.22
C PRO A 49 -15.60 -0.49 -1.43
N TYR A 50 -15.81 -1.80 -1.43
CA TYR A 50 -14.91 -2.74 -0.77
C TYR A 50 -13.50 -2.72 -1.39
N GLY A 51 -13.42 -2.71 -2.73
CA GLY A 51 -12.16 -2.54 -3.46
C GLY A 51 -11.50 -1.18 -3.16
N LEU A 52 -12.28 -0.10 -3.17
CA LEU A 52 -11.76 1.24 -2.91
C LEU A 52 -11.22 1.40 -1.49
N ILE A 53 -11.95 0.89 -0.49
CA ILE A 53 -11.54 0.94 0.93
C ILE A 53 -10.28 0.10 1.14
N SER A 54 -10.25 -1.14 0.64
CA SER A 54 -9.07 -2.00 0.75
C SER A 54 -7.83 -1.43 0.03
N GLY A 55 -8.02 -0.82 -1.14
CA GLY A 55 -6.97 -0.12 -1.87
C GLY A 55 -6.46 1.12 -1.13
N ALA A 56 -7.35 1.94 -0.57
CA ALA A 56 -6.97 3.13 0.19
C ALA A 56 -6.22 2.77 1.48
N LEU A 57 -6.72 1.78 2.23
CA LEU A 57 -6.09 1.33 3.48
C LEU A 57 -4.71 0.73 3.23
N SER A 58 -4.57 -0.14 2.21
CA SER A 58 -3.27 -0.70 1.84
C SER A 58 -2.28 0.38 1.42
N PHE A 59 -2.71 1.37 0.62
CA PHE A 59 -1.88 2.50 0.23
C PHE A 59 -1.39 3.33 1.41
N LEU A 60 -2.29 3.73 2.31
CA LEU A 60 -1.92 4.52 3.48
C LEU A 60 -0.94 3.77 4.37
N LEU A 61 -1.16 2.47 4.57
CA LEU A 61 -0.26 1.62 5.35
C LEU A 61 1.13 1.55 4.70
N ILE A 62 1.21 1.22 3.42
CA ILE A 62 2.49 1.04 2.71
C ILE A 62 3.26 2.36 2.63
N VAL A 63 2.59 3.46 2.30
CA VAL A 63 3.19 4.80 2.29
C VAL A 63 3.71 5.17 3.67
N GLY A 64 2.91 4.97 4.71
CA GLY A 64 3.28 5.26 6.10
C GLY A 64 4.53 4.47 6.53
N LEU A 65 4.56 3.17 6.24
CA LEU A 65 5.72 2.31 6.51
C LEU A 65 6.96 2.75 5.72
N ALA A 66 6.82 3.09 4.44
CA ALA A 66 7.94 3.52 3.60
C ALA A 66 8.55 4.84 4.09
N PHE A 67 7.73 5.82 4.47
CA PHE A 67 8.22 7.07 5.04
C PHE A 67 8.84 6.87 6.43
N GLY A 68 8.23 6.05 7.27
CA GLY A 68 8.78 5.67 8.59
C GLY A 68 10.15 5.02 8.45
N ALA A 69 10.27 4.00 7.61
CA ALA A 69 11.53 3.31 7.34
C ALA A 69 12.60 4.26 6.78
N ASN A 70 12.26 5.10 5.80
CA ASN A 70 13.20 6.07 5.26
C ASN A 70 13.69 7.08 6.32
N THR A 71 12.85 7.44 7.29
CA THR A 71 13.21 8.35 8.38
C THR A 71 14.14 7.67 9.38
N LEU A 72 13.82 6.44 9.77
CA LEU A 72 14.65 5.63 10.66
C LEU A 72 16.03 5.34 10.06
N ILE A 73 16.12 4.97 8.78
CA ILE A 73 17.40 4.72 8.10
C ILE A 73 18.29 5.98 8.12
N LYS A 74 17.70 7.16 7.86
CA LYS A 74 18.45 8.41 7.90
C LYS A 74 18.97 8.73 9.31
N ALA A 75 18.13 8.52 10.33
CA ALA A 75 18.46 8.84 11.71
C ALA A 75 19.47 7.86 12.31
N LEU A 76 19.29 6.55 12.08
CA LEU A 76 20.03 5.49 12.77
C LEU A 76 21.27 5.04 12.00
N VAL A 77 21.31 5.19 10.67
CA VAL A 77 22.41 4.67 9.85
C VAL A 77 23.20 5.82 9.22
N ILE A 78 22.52 6.67 8.43
CA ILE A 78 23.22 7.65 7.58
C ILE A 78 23.84 8.78 8.42
N ALA A 79 23.09 9.35 9.37
CA ALA A 79 23.60 10.46 10.18
C ALA A 79 24.82 10.07 11.06
N PRO A 80 24.81 8.93 11.78
CA PRO A 80 25.99 8.48 12.52
C PRO A 80 27.19 8.18 11.60
N TYR A 81 26.97 7.48 10.48
CA TYR A 81 28.01 7.15 9.51
C TYR A 81 28.72 8.41 8.95
N ASN A 82 27.94 9.40 8.52
CA ASN A 82 28.49 10.66 8.01
C ASN A 82 29.25 11.45 9.09
N LYS A 83 28.86 11.33 10.36
CA LYS A 83 29.56 11.96 11.49
C LYS A 83 30.89 11.27 11.79
N ALA A 84 30.99 9.96 11.59
CA ALA A 84 32.23 9.20 11.74
C ALA A 84 33.25 9.59 10.67
N ILE A 85 32.88 9.57 9.39
CA ILE A 85 33.77 9.91 8.28
C ILE A 85 34.36 11.33 8.40
N LYS A 86 33.57 12.30 8.85
CA LYS A 86 34.05 13.70 8.96
C LYS A 86 35.04 13.93 10.12
N ARG A 87 35.27 12.95 10.99
CA ARG A 87 36.25 13.05 12.08
C ARG A 87 37.63 12.53 11.69
N ASP A 88 37.73 11.83 10.56
CA ASP A 88 38.96 11.33 9.95
C ASP A 88 39.47 12.32 8.88
#